data_AF-A0A1H7GUF3-F1
#
_entry.id   AF-A0A1H7GUF3-F1
#
_cell.length_a   1.000
_cell.length_b   1.000
_cell.length_c   1.000
_cell.angle_alpha   90.00
_cell.angle_beta   90.00
_cell.angle_gamma   90.00
#
_symmetry.space_group_name_H-M   'P 1'
#
loop_
_entity.id
_entity.type
_entity.pdbx_description
1 polymer ?
#
loop_
_entity_poly.entity_id
_entity_poly.type
_entity_poly.pdbx_seq_one_letter_code
_entity_poly.pdbx_strand_id
1 'polypeptide(L)'
;MQVGRTNIRRYRKRQIDNILKELKLTEGKCTGIPKALKEMKRNGSPAPLFYTDEYRTTMWGTLPIHELFLKEVDGNGLAEMSAGITSKQLNVYDKLIKKHPDGIVPVFGASVIG
;
A
#
# COMPACT_ATOMS: atom_id res chain seq x y z
N MET A 1 17.49 7.10 -9.03
CA MET A 1 16.15 6.78 -8.47
C MET A 1 15.12 7.74 -9.04
N GLN A 2 14.11 7.25 -9.76
CA GLN A 2 13.11 8.11 -10.43
C GLN A 2 11.72 7.93 -9.81
N VAL A 3 11.14 9.01 -9.31
CA VAL A 3 9.71 9.07 -8.93
C VAL A 3 8.90 9.13 -10.23
N GLY A 4 8.28 8.01 -10.60
CA GLY A 4 7.64 7.85 -11.90
C GLY A 4 6.22 8.43 -11.97
N ARG A 5 5.91 9.18 -13.03
CA ARG A 5 4.52 9.48 -13.42
C ARG A 5 3.89 8.26 -14.10
N THR A 6 2.73 7.83 -13.62
CA THR A 6 1.97 6.71 -14.21
C THR A 6 1.33 7.16 -15.52
N ASN A 7 1.64 6.50 -16.65
CA ASN A 7 1.11 6.84 -17.97
C ASN A 7 0.25 5.69 -18.54
N ILE A 8 -1.01 5.98 -18.84
CA ILE A 8 -2.01 5.04 -19.38
C ILE A 8 -1.53 4.39 -20.69
N ARG A 9 -0.75 5.10 -21.52
CA ARG A 9 -0.29 4.60 -22.83
C ARG A 9 0.71 3.44 -22.69
N ARG A 10 1.45 3.37 -21.58
CA ARG A 10 2.53 2.40 -21.35
C ARG A 10 2.16 1.32 -20.32
N TYR A 11 0.96 0.74 -20.47
CA TYR A 11 0.55 -0.40 -19.67
C TYR A 11 1.05 -1.70 -20.29
N ARG A 12 1.93 -2.44 -19.59
CA ARG A 12 2.61 -3.64 -20.09
C ARG A 12 1.67 -4.83 -20.31
N LYS A 13 0.72 -5.06 -19.39
CA LYS A 13 -0.12 -6.26 -19.38
C LYS A 13 -1.61 -5.95 -19.58
N ARG A 14 -1.96 -5.28 -20.68
CA ARG A 14 -3.33 -4.78 -20.95
C ARG A 14 -4.42 -5.85 -20.85
N GLN A 15 -4.14 -7.08 -21.25
CA GLN A 15 -5.09 -8.19 -21.14
C GLN A 15 -5.41 -8.54 -19.68
N ILE A 16 -4.41 -8.53 -18.78
CA ILE A 16 -4.62 -8.78 -17.35
C ILE A 16 -5.54 -7.69 -16.76
N ASP A 17 -5.33 -6.42 -17.12
CA ASP A 17 -6.21 -5.32 -16.70
C ASP A 17 -7.65 -5.51 -17.18
N ASN A 18 -7.84 -5.96 -18.43
CA ASN A 18 -9.18 -6.23 -18.96
C ASN A 18 -9.86 -7.38 -18.19
N ILE A 19 -9.14 -8.47 -17.90
CA ILE A 19 -9.67 -9.59 -17.10
C ILE A 19 -10.04 -9.12 -15.69
N LEU A 20 -9.17 -8.36 -15.02
CA LEU A 20 -9.44 -7.85 -13.68
C LEU A 20 -10.61 -6.86 -13.65
N LYS A 21 -10.86 -6.12 -14.74
CA LYS A 21 -12.05 -5.27 -14.87
C LYS A 21 -13.31 -6.07 -15.05
N GLU A 22 -13.28 -7.11 -15.88
CA GLU A 22 -14.40 -8.02 -16.07
C GLU A 22 -14.80 -8.68 -14.74
N LEU A 23 -13.81 -9.08 -13.94
CA LEU A 23 -14.00 -9.62 -12.59
C LEU A 23 -14.36 -8.56 -11.53
N LYS A 24 -14.49 -7.28 -11.89
CA LYS A 24 -14.75 -6.15 -10.97
C LYS A 24 -13.74 -6.02 -9.82
N LEU A 25 -12.50 -6.46 -10.04
CA LEU A 25 -11.39 -6.35 -9.07
C LEU A 25 -10.58 -5.07 -9.24
N THR A 26 -10.83 -4.30 -10.30
CA THR A 26 -10.15 -3.04 -10.57
C THR A 26 -11.13 -1.98 -11.06
N GLU A 27 -10.92 -0.73 -10.64
CA GLU A 27 -11.84 0.39 -10.90
C GLU A 27 -11.51 1.16 -12.18
N GLY A 28 -10.27 1.06 -12.67
CA GLY A 28 -9.83 1.86 -13.82
C GLY A 28 -8.33 1.74 -14.10
N LYS A 29 -7.87 2.35 -15.20
CA LYS A 29 -6.44 2.39 -15.53
C LYS A 29 -5.74 3.44 -14.67
N CYS A 30 -4.59 3.07 -14.12
CA CYS A 30 -3.71 3.99 -13.38
C CYS A 30 -4.35 4.65 -12.14
N THR A 31 -5.47 4.14 -11.62
CA THR A 31 -6.16 4.68 -10.44
C THR A 31 -5.61 4.14 -9.12
N GLY A 32 -4.94 2.98 -9.13
CA GLY A 32 -4.47 2.30 -7.93
C GLY A 32 -3.51 3.14 -7.07
N ILE A 33 -2.42 3.66 -7.65
CA ILE A 33 -1.44 4.47 -6.89
C ILE A 33 -2.05 5.78 -6.37
N PRO A 34 -2.78 6.59 -7.17
CA PRO A 34 -3.48 7.77 -6.66
C PRO A 34 -4.47 7.45 -5.54
N LYS A 35 -5.21 6.33 -5.66
CA LYS A 35 -6.13 5.89 -4.62
C LYS A 35 -5.38 5.52 -3.34
N ALA A 36 -4.32 4.72 -3.44
CA ALA A 36 -3.48 4.38 -2.29
C ALA A 36 -2.96 5.65 -1.59
N LEU A 37 -2.44 6.63 -2.32
CA LEU A 37 -1.98 7.91 -1.77
C LEU A 37 -3.12 8.68 -1.08
N LYS A 38 -4.31 8.73 -1.68
CA LYS A 38 -5.49 9.39 -1.11
C LYS A 38 -5.94 8.73 0.20
N GLU A 39 -5.99 7.40 0.22
CA GLU A 39 -6.44 6.64 1.39
C GLU A 39 -5.41 6.71 2.52
N MET A 40 -4.12 6.63 2.20
CA MET A 40 -3.00 6.83 3.16
C MET A 40 -2.99 8.25 3.74
N LYS A 41 -3.41 9.26 2.97
CA LYS A 41 -3.57 10.61 3.52
C LYS A 41 -4.81 10.70 4.41
N ARG A 42 -5.92 10.06 4.02
CA ARG A 42 -7.19 10.11 4.75
C ARG A 42 -7.10 9.43 6.12
N ASN A 43 -6.37 8.33 6.21
CA ASN A 43 -6.19 7.60 7.47
C ASN A 43 -5.05 8.16 8.34
N GLY A 44 -4.38 9.25 7.93
CA GLY A 44 -3.27 9.86 8.66
C GLY A 44 -1.93 9.10 8.57
N SER A 45 -1.85 8.05 7.75
CA SER A 45 -0.61 7.28 7.59
C SER A 45 0.48 8.08 6.86
N PRO A 46 1.77 7.82 7.14
CA PRO A 46 2.86 8.46 6.42
C PRO A 46 2.85 8.07 4.92
N ALA A 47 3.32 8.96 4.05
CA ALA A 47 3.19 8.75 2.60
C ALA A 47 3.96 7.50 2.13
N PRO A 48 3.35 6.64 1.29
CA PRO A 48 4.04 5.49 0.72
C PRO A 48 5.10 5.93 -0.31
N LEU A 49 6.21 5.19 -0.34
CA LEU A 49 7.31 5.42 -1.27
C LEU A 49 7.25 4.37 -2.39
N PHE A 50 7.33 4.79 -3.65
CA PHE A 50 7.37 3.87 -4.78
C PHE A 50 8.65 4.08 -5.58
N TYR A 51 9.33 2.97 -5.87
CA TYR A 51 10.57 2.94 -6.60
C TYR A 51 10.44 2.03 -7.81
N THR A 52 11.12 2.42 -8.88
CA THR A 52 11.25 1.61 -10.09
C THR A 52 12.70 1.65 -10.55
N ASP A 53 13.17 0.56 -11.13
CA ASP A 53 14.47 0.51 -11.77
C ASP A 53 14.51 1.42 -13.02
N GLU A 54 15.72 1.73 -13.49
CA GLU A 54 15.91 2.63 -14.64
C GLU A 54 15.27 2.08 -15.93
N TYR A 55 15.28 0.75 -16.08
CA TYR A 55 14.67 0.04 -17.19
C TYR A 55 13.16 -0.16 -17.03
N ARG A 56 12.59 0.23 -15.88
CA ARG A 56 11.17 0.05 -15.51
C ARG A 56 10.71 -1.40 -15.59
N THR A 57 11.61 -2.35 -15.48
CA THR A 57 11.31 -3.78 -15.47
C THR A 57 10.59 -4.16 -14.18
N THR A 58 11.02 -3.58 -13.06
CA THR A 58 10.56 -3.89 -11.72
C THR A 58 10.18 -2.61 -10.96
N MET A 59 9.21 -2.74 -10.06
CA MET A 59 8.78 -1.69 -9.15
C MET A 59 8.64 -2.29 -7.75
N TRP A 60 8.89 -1.52 -6.71
CA TRP A 60 8.54 -1.88 -5.34
C TRP A 60 7.97 -0.67 -4.61
N GLY A 61 7.09 -0.94 -3.66
CA GLY A 61 6.47 0.07 -2.81
C GLY A 61 6.81 -0.19 -1.35
N THR A 62 6.99 0.88 -0.59
CA THR A 62 7.16 0.84 0.85
C THR A 62 5.97 1.55 1.47
N LEU A 63 5.17 0.82 2.26
CA LEU A 63 4.09 1.39 3.04
C LEU A 63 4.55 1.49 4.50
N PRO A 64 4.79 2.69 5.01
CA PRO A 64 5.15 2.86 6.42
C PRO A 64 3.96 2.53 7.31
N ILE A 65 4.23 1.88 8.44
CA ILE A 65 3.24 1.62 9.49
C ILE A 65 2.86 2.96 10.12
N HIS A 66 1.57 3.10 10.46
CA HIS A 66 1.05 4.31 11.08
C HIS A 66 1.56 4.44 12.53
N GLU A 67 1.97 5.65 12.94
CA GLU A 67 2.67 5.90 14.22
C GLU A 67 1.90 5.44 15.47
N LEU A 68 0.56 5.55 15.45
CA LEU A 68 -0.32 5.02 16.51
C LEU A 68 -0.12 3.53 16.82
N PHE A 69 0.44 2.76 15.89
CA PHE A 69 0.71 1.33 16.07
C PHE A 69 2.15 1.03 16.51
N LEU A 70 3.02 2.05 16.54
CA LEU A 70 4.42 1.94 16.99
C LEU A 70 4.59 2.38 18.45
N LYS A 71 3.64 3.15 19.00
CA LYS A 71 3.64 3.48 20.43
C LYS A 71 3.26 2.23 21.22
N GLU A 72 4.14 1.79 22.11
CA GLU A 72 3.71 0.95 23.22
C GLU A 72 2.58 1.68 23.97
N VAL A 73 1.54 0.93 24.32
CA VAL A 73 0.31 1.47 24.89
C VAL A 73 0.61 2.02 26.28
N ASP A 74 0.99 3.29 26.36
CA ASP A 74 0.80 4.08 27.57
C ASP A 74 -0.70 4.42 27.64
N GLY A 75 -1.46 3.49 28.22
CA GLY A 75 -2.83 3.50 28.77
C GLY A 75 -3.95 4.45 28.28
N ASN A 76 -3.66 5.63 27.73
CA ASN A 76 -4.60 6.71 27.49
C ASN A 76 -4.84 7.04 26.00
N GLY A 77 -4.06 6.49 25.06
CA GLY A 77 -4.13 6.86 23.63
C GLY A 77 -5.11 6.08 22.74
N LEU A 78 -5.70 4.97 23.23
CA LEU A 78 -6.56 4.08 22.42
C LEU A 78 -8.03 4.53 22.32
N ALA A 79 -8.44 5.53 23.11
CA ALA A 79 -9.84 5.89 23.29
C ALA A 79 -10.44 6.68 22.12
N GLU A 80 -9.64 7.43 21.36
CA GLU A 80 -10.19 8.40 20.40
C GLU A 80 -10.34 7.86 18.95
N MET A 81 -9.68 6.75 18.59
CA MET A 81 -9.72 6.18 17.22
C MET A 81 -10.13 4.71 17.11
N SER A 82 -10.34 4.00 18.22
CA SER A 82 -10.90 2.63 18.21
C SER A 82 -12.37 2.56 17.79
N ALA A 83 -13.04 3.72 17.69
CA ALA A 83 -14.39 3.88 17.15
C ALA A 83 -14.43 3.64 15.63
N GLY A 84 -14.22 2.39 15.19
CA GLY A 84 -14.38 2.00 13.79
C GLY A 84 -13.50 0.84 13.32
N ILE A 85 -12.58 0.33 14.13
CA ILE A 85 -11.71 -0.77 13.72
C ILE A 85 -12.36 -2.11 14.06
N THR A 86 -12.52 -2.96 13.05
CA THR A 86 -13.10 -4.31 13.23
C THR A 86 -12.08 -5.24 13.88
N SER A 87 -12.52 -6.20 14.69
CA SER A 87 -11.68 -7.23 15.34
C SER A 87 -10.75 -7.99 14.37
N LYS A 88 -11.20 -8.20 13.12
CA LYS A 88 -10.36 -8.78 12.05
C LYS A 88 -9.17 -7.89 11.67
N GLN A 89 -9.35 -6.57 11.67
CA GLN A 89 -8.28 -5.63 11.32
C GLN A 89 -7.21 -5.62 12.43
N LEU A 90 -7.60 -5.60 13.71
CA LEU A 90 -6.69 -5.74 14.85
C LEU A 90 -5.79 -6.98 14.72
N ASN A 91 -6.37 -8.14 14.39
CA ASN A 91 -5.61 -9.38 14.25
C ASN A 91 -4.59 -9.35 13.09
N VAL A 92 -4.89 -8.62 12.02
CA VAL A 92 -3.94 -8.42 10.92
C VAL A 92 -2.81 -7.48 11.37
N TYR A 93 -3.14 -6.43 12.12
CA TYR A 93 -2.15 -5.47 12.64
C TYR A 93 -1.15 -6.11 13.61
N ASP A 94 -1.62 -6.92 14.57
CA ASP A 94 -0.74 -7.63 15.51
C ASP A 94 0.25 -8.54 14.79
N LYS A 95 -0.17 -9.16 13.69
CA LYS A 95 0.69 -10.01 12.85
C LYS A 95 1.72 -9.19 12.08
N LEU A 96 1.37 -7.98 11.65
CA LEU A 96 2.28 -7.10 10.90
C LEU A 96 3.37 -6.51 11.80
N ILE A 97 3.00 -6.03 12.99
CA ILE A 97 3.95 -5.45 13.97
C ILE A 97 4.99 -6.50 14.39
N LYS A 98 4.55 -7.73 14.67
CA LYS A 98 5.46 -8.84 15.04
C LYS A 98 6.42 -9.23 13.90
N LYS A 99 6.00 -9.07 12.64
CA LYS A 99 6.78 -9.45 11.46
C LYS A 99 7.73 -8.36 10.98
N HIS A 100 7.39 -7.10 11.25
CA HIS A 100 8.10 -5.90 10.81
C HIS A 100 8.31 -4.93 11.98
N PRO A 101 9.23 -5.24 12.92
CA PRO A 101 9.49 -4.40 14.09
C PRO A 101 10.10 -3.04 13.72
N ASP A 102 10.64 -2.91 12.51
CA ASP A 102 11.17 -1.69 11.90
C ASP A 102 10.06 -0.73 11.43
N GLY A 103 8.78 -1.11 11.54
CA GLY A 103 7.66 -0.26 11.17
C GLY A 103 7.48 -0.12 9.65
N ILE A 104 8.14 -0.96 8.85
CA ILE A 104 8.16 -0.86 7.39
C ILE A 104 7.61 -2.14 6.78
N VAL A 105 6.50 -2.04 6.04
CA VAL A 105 5.96 -3.17 5.28
C VAL A 105 6.38 -3.06 3.81
N PRO A 106 7.27 -3.95 3.32
CA PRO A 106 7.64 -3.99 1.92
C PRO A 106 6.49 -4.56 1.09
N VAL A 107 6.02 -3.78 0.12
CA VAL A 107 5.09 -4.24 -0.92
C VAL A 107 5.92 -4.58 -2.15
N PHE A 108 6.20 -5.87 -2.33
CA PHE A 108 6.87 -6.38 -3.52
C PHE A 108 6.01 -6.10 -4.76
N GLY A 109 6.57 -5.42 -5.76
CA GLY A 109 5.99 -5.42 -7.09
C GLY A 109 6.40 -6.67 -7.84
N ALA A 110 5.46 -7.22 -8.62
CA ALA A 110 5.70 -8.41 -9.41
C ALA A 110 6.87 -8.20 -10.39
N SER A 111 7.93 -9.01 -10.21
CA SER A 111 8.95 -9.19 -11.22
C SER A 111 8.32 -9.95 -12.39
N VAL A 112 8.36 -9.38 -13.60
CA VAL A 112 8.03 -10.12 -14.83
C VAL A 112 9.36 -10.46 -15.47
N ILE A 113 9.99 -11.53 -14.97
CA ILE A 113 10.99 -12.30 -15.71
C ILE A 113 10.37 -13.68 -15.91
N GLY A 114 10.05 -13.98 -17.16
CA GLY A 114 9.24 -15.11 -17.62
C GLY A 114 8.52 -14.73 -18.90
#